data_AF-A0A4S2MIC6-F1
#
_entry.id   AF-A0A4S2MIC6-F1
#
_cell.length_a   1.000
_cell.length_b   1.000
_cell.length_c   1.000
_cell.angle_alpha   90.00
_cell.angle_beta   90.00
_cell.angle_gamma   90.00
#
_symmetry.space_group_name_H-M   'P 1'
#
loop_
_entity.id
_entity.type
_entity.pdbx_description
1 polymer ?
#
loop_
_entity_poly.entity_id
_entity_poly.type
_entity_poly.pdbx_seq_one_letter_code
_entity_poly.pdbx_strand_id
1 'polypeptide(L)'
;MSSSSNSKSTRRPPTPPEEVYCCGTGCANCVWLDYADRYFAYFLECGTDMRNAAKKAELVTVVTNIREQISKISDVNMRSYLMMELEMRCRNMQLNGMNSQSS
;
A
#
# COMPACT_ATOMS: atom_id res chain seq x y z
N MET A 1 14.67 -18.36 -31.40
CA MET A 1 13.25 -18.14 -31.09
C MET A 1 13.22 -17.23 -29.86
N SER A 2 13.14 -15.92 -30.05
CA SER A 2 11.87 -15.15 -30.10
C SER A 2 11.16 -15.26 -28.74
N SER A 3 10.89 -14.23 -27.95
CA SER A 3 10.71 -12.82 -28.25
C SER A 3 10.83 -11.99 -26.98
N SER A 4 11.36 -10.78 -27.13
CA SER A 4 11.10 -9.65 -26.23
C SER A 4 9.61 -9.52 -25.95
N SER A 5 9.24 -9.32 -24.70
CA SER A 5 7.94 -8.76 -24.31
C SER A 5 8.20 -7.73 -23.21
N ASN A 6 8.72 -6.58 -23.65
CA ASN A 6 8.71 -5.34 -22.87
C ASN A 6 7.26 -4.85 -22.80
N SER A 7 6.48 -5.46 -21.91
CA SER A 7 5.13 -5.03 -21.60
C SER A 7 5.25 -4.00 -20.47
N LYS A 8 5.49 -2.73 -20.80
CA LYS A 8 5.11 -1.64 -19.89
C LYS A 8 3.59 -1.68 -19.78
N SER A 9 3.08 -2.56 -18.93
CA SER A 9 1.67 -2.61 -18.57
C SER A 9 1.29 -1.23 -18.07
N THR A 10 0.27 -0.65 -18.69
CA THR A 10 -0.42 0.56 -18.24
C THR A 10 -1.17 0.22 -16.95
N ARG A 11 -0.43 -0.16 -15.90
CA ARG A 11 -1.00 -0.54 -14.62
C ARG A 11 -1.78 0.65 -14.10
N ARG A 12 -3.06 0.42 -13.80
CA ARG A 12 -3.89 1.40 -13.10
C ARG A 12 -3.64 1.24 -11.61
N PRO A 13 -3.78 2.30 -10.81
CA PRO A 13 -3.71 2.16 -9.36
C PRO A 13 -4.77 1.14 -8.90
N PRO A 14 -4.45 0.28 -7.92
CA PRO A 14 -5.42 -0.62 -7.32
C PRO A 14 -6.62 0.16 -6.78
N THR A 15 -7.81 -0.41 -6.91
CA THR A 15 -9.03 0.16 -6.33
C THR A 15 -9.14 -0.23 -4.85
N PRO A 16 -9.61 0.69 -3.98
CA PRO A 16 -9.85 0.37 -2.58
C PRO A 16 -10.92 -0.75 -2.46
N PRO A 17 -10.83 -1.61 -1.42
CA PRO A 17 -11.87 -2.58 -1.15
C PRO A 17 -13.17 -1.87 -0.72
N GLU A 18 -14.31 -2.46 -1.03
CA GLU A 18 -15.59 -2.00 -0.48
C GLU A 18 -15.65 -2.26 1.03
N GLU A 19 -16.32 -1.37 1.77
CA GLU A 19 -16.40 -1.47 3.23
C GLU A 19 -17.06 -2.78 3.69
N VAL A 20 -17.96 -3.36 2.90
CA VAL A 20 -18.63 -4.65 3.17
C VAL A 20 -17.65 -5.83 3.25
N TYR A 21 -16.47 -5.72 2.66
CA TYR A 21 -15.44 -6.77 2.75
C TYR A 21 -14.61 -6.68 4.04
N CYS A 22 -14.74 -5.60 4.81
CA CYS A 22 -14.14 -5.50 6.13
C CYS A 22 -15.01 -6.23 7.15
N CYS A 23 -14.44 -7.16 7.93
CA CYS A 23 -15.19 -7.85 8.97
C CYS A 23 -15.64 -6.93 10.12
N GLY A 24 -15.03 -5.75 10.27
CA GLY A 24 -15.31 -4.77 11.33
C GLY A 24 -14.83 -5.18 12.72
N THR A 25 -14.70 -6.48 13.00
CA THR A 25 -14.36 -7.02 14.32
C THR A 25 -12.86 -7.22 14.54
N GLY A 26 -12.04 -7.09 13.51
CA GLY A 26 -10.60 -7.36 13.55
C GLY A 26 -10.27 -8.81 13.17
N CYS A 27 -9.41 -9.00 12.17
CA CYS A 27 -8.96 -10.32 11.72
C CYS A 27 -7.51 -10.25 11.21
N ALA A 28 -6.85 -11.40 11.10
CA ALA A 28 -5.49 -11.49 10.57
C ALA A 28 -5.39 -11.13 9.07
N ASN A 29 -6.49 -11.29 8.32
CA ASN A 29 -6.55 -11.06 6.87
C ASN A 29 -7.26 -9.75 6.55
N CYS A 30 -6.75 -8.63 7.10
CA CYS A 30 -7.36 -7.32 6.91
C CYS A 30 -7.27 -6.87 5.44
N VAL A 31 -8.43 -6.69 4.80
CA VAL A 31 -8.53 -6.26 3.39
C VAL A 31 -7.88 -4.91 3.11
N TRP A 32 -7.78 -4.04 4.14
CA TRP A 32 -7.13 -2.74 4.03
C TRP A 32 -5.60 -2.85 4.02
N LEU A 33 -5.03 -3.85 4.70
CA LEU A 33 -3.59 -4.13 4.63
C LEU A 33 -3.21 -4.80 3.30
N ASP A 34 -4.04 -5.72 2.81
CA ASP A 34 -3.88 -6.28 1.47
C ASP A 34 -3.94 -5.19 0.38
N TYR A 35 -4.87 -4.25 0.51
CA TYR A 35 -4.94 -3.09 -0.37
C TYR A 35 -3.67 -2.22 -0.28
N ALA A 36 -3.13 -2.00 0.92
CA ALA A 36 -1.86 -1.28 1.10
C ALA A 36 -0.73 -1.96 0.32
N ASP A 37 -0.58 -3.29 0.48
CA ASP A 37 0.46 -4.08 -0.19
C ASP A 37 0.35 -4.00 -1.71
N ARG A 38 -0.87 -4.13 -2.26
CA ARG A 38 -1.12 -3.96 -3.70
C ARG A 38 -0.77 -2.55 -4.19
N TYR A 39 -1.12 -1.51 -3.42
CA TYR A 39 -0.81 -0.13 -3.79
C TYR A 39 0.70 0.15 -3.77
N PHE A 40 1.40 -0.37 -2.76
CA PHE A 40 2.86 -0.21 -2.66
C PHE A 40 3.58 -0.94 -3.81
N ALA A 41 3.14 -2.16 -4.14
CA ALA A 41 3.67 -2.89 -5.29
C ALA A 41 3.47 -2.10 -6.60
N TYR A 42 2.25 -1.60 -6.86
CA TYR A 42 1.96 -0.75 -8.00
C TYR A 42 2.90 0.46 -8.08
N PHE A 43 3.08 1.15 -6.96
CA PHE A 43 3.91 2.35 -6.90
C PHE A 43 5.40 2.04 -7.19
N LEU A 44 5.91 0.92 -6.69
CA LEU A 44 7.28 0.44 -6.94
C LEU A 44 7.47 -0.01 -8.40
N GLU A 45 6.52 -0.77 -8.95
CA GLU A 45 6.55 -1.26 -10.33
C GLU A 45 6.49 -0.12 -11.36
N CYS A 46 5.82 0.99 -11.02
CA CYS A 46 5.81 2.19 -11.85
C CYS A 46 7.15 2.96 -11.83
N GLY A 47 8.13 2.54 -11.03
CA GLY A 47 9.41 3.25 -10.87
C GLY A 47 9.23 4.64 -10.28
N THR A 48 8.22 4.81 -9.42
CA THR A 48 7.80 6.12 -8.95
C THR A 48 8.85 6.74 -8.02
N ASP A 49 9.38 7.90 -8.40
CA ASP A 49 10.32 8.65 -7.56
C ASP A 49 9.59 9.25 -6.36
N MET A 50 9.96 8.79 -5.15
CA MET A 50 9.44 9.31 -3.88
C MET A 50 9.80 10.78 -3.63
N ARG A 51 10.76 11.35 -4.38
CA ARG A 51 11.03 12.80 -4.37
C ARG A 51 9.95 13.59 -5.09
N ASN A 52 9.15 12.96 -5.96
CA ASN A 52 8.03 13.64 -6.60
C ASN A 52 6.96 13.94 -5.55
N ALA A 53 6.78 15.23 -5.24
CA ALA A 53 5.86 15.70 -4.22
C ALA A 53 4.41 15.27 -4.47
N ALA A 54 3.96 15.25 -5.74
CA ALA A 54 2.61 14.82 -6.08
C ALA A 54 2.41 13.32 -5.80
N LYS A 55 3.41 12.50 -6.13
CA LYS A 55 3.37 11.05 -5.88
C LYS A 55 3.49 10.70 -4.40
N LYS A 56 4.32 11.44 -3.67
CA LYS A 56 4.37 11.35 -2.21
C LYS A 56 3.03 11.74 -1.58
N ALA A 57 2.40 12.82 -2.03
CA ALA A 57 1.10 13.25 -1.54
C ALA A 57 0.01 12.21 -1.81
N GLU A 58 -0.02 11.64 -3.02
CA GLU A 58 -0.92 10.55 -3.41
C GLU A 58 -0.80 9.35 -2.45
N LEU A 59 0.43 8.91 -2.19
CA LEU A 59 0.71 7.82 -1.25
C LEU A 59 0.25 8.15 0.18
N VAL A 60 0.53 9.36 0.66
CA VAL A 60 0.10 9.83 1.98
C VAL A 60 -1.43 9.81 2.09
N THR A 61 -2.14 10.26 1.07
CA THR A 61 -3.61 10.22 1.02
C THR A 61 -4.12 8.78 1.14
N VAL A 62 -3.57 7.85 0.37
CA VAL A 62 -3.97 6.43 0.40
C VAL A 62 -3.72 5.81 1.77
N VAL A 63 -2.53 5.99 2.34
CA VAL A 63 -2.18 5.47 3.67
C VAL A 63 -3.09 6.08 4.74
N THR A 64 -3.42 7.37 4.64
CA THR A 64 -4.31 8.04 5.59
C THR A 64 -5.72 7.44 5.54
N ASN A 65 -6.25 7.17 4.34
CA ASN A 65 -7.57 6.55 4.19
C ASN A 65 -7.59 5.11 4.74
N ILE A 66 -6.54 4.32 4.49
CA ILE A 66 -6.39 2.97 5.05
C ILE A 66 -6.37 3.04 6.59
N ARG A 67 -5.64 4.01 7.16
CA ARG A 67 -5.59 4.23 8.61
C ARG A 67 -6.95 4.57 9.18
N GLU A 68 -7.71 5.43 8.51
CA GLU A 68 -9.09 5.76 8.90
C GLU A 68 -9.99 4.52 8.92
N GLN A 69 -9.89 3.66 7.91
CA GLN A 69 -10.68 2.43 7.87
C GLN A 69 -10.29 1.42 8.96
N ILE A 70 -8.99 1.25 9.24
CA ILE A 70 -8.53 0.43 10.36
C ILE A 70 -9.02 1.01 11.70
N SER A 71 -9.17 2.34 11.82
CA SER A 71 -9.63 2.97 13.07
C SER A 71 -11.04 2.56 13.48
N LYS A 72 -11.88 2.20 12.51
CA LYS A 72 -13.28 1.75 12.69
C LYS A 72 -13.37 0.31 13.21
N ILE A 73 -12.28 -0.44 13.25
CA ILE A 73 -12.27 -1.81 13.76
C ILE A 73 -12.53 -1.82 15.28
N SER A 74 -13.47 -2.67 15.72
CA SER A 74 -13.96 -2.68 17.09
C SER A 74 -12.98 -3.30 18.09
N ASP A 75 -12.29 -4.39 17.72
CA ASP A 75 -11.29 -5.01 18.58
C ASP A 75 -10.04 -4.13 18.67
N VAL A 76 -9.75 -3.65 19.87
CA VAL A 76 -8.67 -2.69 20.12
C VAL A 76 -7.30 -3.31 19.92
N ASN A 77 -7.12 -4.59 20.25
CA ASN A 77 -5.84 -5.30 20.11
C ASN A 77 -5.53 -5.52 18.62
N MET A 78 -6.51 -6.01 17.87
CA MET A 78 -6.41 -6.17 16.42
C MET A 78 -6.23 -4.82 15.74
N ARG A 79 -6.99 -3.80 16.11
CA ARG A 79 -6.80 -2.44 15.57
C ARG A 79 -5.37 -1.95 15.80
N SER A 80 -4.82 -2.13 17.01
CA SER A 80 -3.46 -1.69 17.35
C SER A 80 -2.41 -2.45 16.55
N TYR A 81 -2.57 -3.77 16.43
CA TYR A 81 -1.72 -4.61 15.59
C TYR A 81 -1.75 -4.17 14.12
N LEU A 82 -2.94 -3.96 13.55
CA LEU A 82 -3.11 -3.57 12.15
C LEU A 82 -2.55 -2.17 11.87
N MET A 83 -2.66 -1.22 12.82
CA MET A 83 -2.05 0.10 12.73
C MET A 83 -0.51 0.01 12.70
N MET A 84 0.08 -0.73 13.65
CA MET A 84 1.52 -0.98 13.73
C MET A 84 2.03 -1.62 12.43
N GLU A 85 1.31 -2.62 11.91
CA GLU A 85 1.72 -3.32 10.71
C GLU A 85 1.63 -2.42 9.45
N LEU A 86 0.61 -1.55 9.36
CA LEU A 86 0.54 -0.54 8.29
C LEU A 86 1.73 0.41 8.34
N GLU A 87 2.12 0.89 9.53
CA GLU A 87 3.29 1.76 9.72
C GLU A 87 4.59 1.07 9.32
N MET A 88 4.76 -0.20 9.70
CA MET A 88 5.92 -1.02 9.31
C MET A 88 6.03 -1.17 7.79
N ARG A 89 4.91 -1.43 7.10
CA ARG A 89 4.88 -1.49 5.63
C ARG A 89 5.24 -0.15 4.98
N CYS A 90 4.71 0.96 5.50
CA CYS A 90 5.02 2.30 5.00
C CYS A 90 6.51 2.62 5.13
N ARG A 91 7.11 2.26 6.27
CA ARG A 91 8.55 2.43 6.50
C ARG A 91 9.37 1.58 5.54
N ASN A 92 9.00 0.31 5.34
CA ASN A 92 9.70 -0.58 4.41
C ASN A 92 9.67 -0.05 2.96
N MET A 93 8.56 0.54 2.54
CA MET A 93 8.45 1.19 1.24
C MET A 93 9.43 2.37 1.10
N GLN A 94 9.57 3.20 2.15
CA GLN A 94 10.51 4.33 2.15
C GLN A 94 11.97 3.87 2.12
N LEU A 95 12.33 2.81 2.86
CA LEU A 95 13.66 2.21 2.83
C LEU A 95 14.02 1.68 1.43
N ASN A 96 13.08 1.01 0.77
CA ASN A 96 13.28 0.52 -0.59
C ASN A 96 13.43 1.68 -1.60
N GLY A 97 12.73 2.80 -1.41
CA GLY A 97 12.88 4.00 -2.24
C GLY A 97 14.25 4.69 -2.14
N MET A 98 15.00 4.47 -1.05
CA MET A 98 16.35 5.02 -0.85
C MET A 98 17.46 4.13 -1.45
N ASN A 99 17.23 2.82 -1.53
CA ASN A 99 18.25 1.85 -1.97
C ASN A 99 18.34 1.68 -3.51
N SER A 100 17.41 2.23 -4.28
CA SER A 100 17.37 2.10 -5.75
C SER A 100 18.36 2.99 -6.52
N GLN A 101 19.31 3.67 -5.85
CA GLN A 101 20.28 4.59 -6.46
C GLN A 101 21.74 4.25 -6.17
N SER A 102 22.09 2.97 -6.17
CA SER A 102 23.49 2.53 -6.11
C SER A 102 23.79 1.55 -7.24
N SER A 103 23.89 2.06 -8.47
CA SER A 103 24.60 1.45 -9.61
C SER A 103 24.86 2.50 -10.67
#